data_AF-A0A836JY41-F1
#
_entry.id   AF-A0A836JY41-F1
#
_cell.length_a   1.000
_cell.length_b   1.000
_cell.length_c   1.000
_cell.angle_alpha   90.00
_cell.angle_beta   90.00
_cell.angle_gamma   90.00
#
_symmetry.space_group_name_H-M   'P 1'
#
loop_
_entity.id
_entity.type
_entity.pdbx_description
1 polymer ?
#
loop_
_entity_poly.entity_id
_entity_poly.type
_entity_poly.pdbx_seq_one_letter_code
_entity_poly.pdbx_strand_id
1 'polypeptide(L)'
;MKKQHLMISDTVQMLNIIFSLHLLATIALSFKQIIFYLYFNIIQWQNGISLNRDRIYNIYFISFLIYYFIKLILIVWACETGKNEATKTGTTIHDVLNSISDVQVKDELNLFSLQILHCNNTFSAKGLTIDATLLTTMVSSVSTYILILIQFLIITHSCDSKTKAI
;
A
#
# COMPACT_ATOMS: atom_id res chain seq x y z
N MET A 1 -34.49 -3.19 16.13
CA MET A 1 -34.17 -2.29 15.02
C MET A 1 -32.97 -1.38 15.35
N LYS A 2 -33.09 -0.23 16.04
CA LYS A 2 -31.93 0.70 16.30
C LYS A 2 -30.65 0.07 16.88
N LYS A 3 -30.75 -0.85 17.85
CA LYS A 3 -29.57 -1.54 18.45
C LYS A 3 -28.80 -2.43 17.46
N GLN A 4 -29.49 -3.03 16.49
CA GLN A 4 -28.86 -3.90 15.48
C GLN A 4 -28.11 -3.07 14.44
N HIS A 5 -28.67 -1.93 14.00
CA HIS A 5 -27.98 -1.01 13.08
C HIS A 5 -26.72 -0.38 13.70
N LEU A 6 -26.74 -0.10 15.01
CA LEU A 6 -25.55 0.37 15.73
C LEU A 6 -24.48 -0.72 15.81
N MET A 7 -24.84 -1.95 16.19
CA MET A 7 -23.89 -3.06 16.24
C MET A 7 -23.30 -3.40 14.87
N ILE A 8 -24.09 -3.38 13.81
CA ILE A 8 -23.62 -3.64 12.44
C ILE A 8 -22.62 -2.55 12.02
N SER A 9 -22.92 -1.29 12.30
CA SER A 9 -22.01 -0.17 12.00
C SER A 9 -20.71 -0.24 12.77
N ASP A 10 -20.77 -0.48 14.07
CA ASP A 10 -19.57 -0.61 14.91
C ASP A 10 -18.69 -1.77 14.42
N THR A 11 -19.32 -2.87 13.98
CA THR A 11 -18.64 -4.02 13.40
C THR A 11 -17.98 -3.70 12.06
N VAL A 12 -18.69 -2.99 11.18
CA VAL A 12 -18.16 -2.54 9.87
C VAL A 12 -17.01 -1.54 10.05
N GLN A 13 -17.12 -0.62 11.00
CA GLN A 13 -16.08 0.34 11.32
C GLN A 13 -14.83 -0.35 11.90
N MET A 14 -15.02 -1.32 12.81
CA MET A 14 -13.92 -2.10 13.36
C MET A 14 -13.24 -2.96 12.30
N LEU A 15 -14.01 -3.56 11.39
CA LEU A 15 -13.48 -4.25 10.21
C LEU A 15 -12.65 -3.33 9.32
N ASN A 16 -13.11 -2.10 9.06
CA ASN A 16 -12.37 -1.15 8.23
C ASN A 16 -11.04 -0.72 8.89
N ILE A 17 -11.02 -0.51 10.21
CA ILE A 17 -9.79 -0.20 10.96
C ILE A 17 -8.82 -1.39 10.96
N ILE A 18 -9.31 -2.60 11.20
CA ILE A 18 -8.48 -3.82 11.19
C ILE A 18 -7.94 -4.08 9.78
N PHE A 19 -8.78 -3.92 8.76
CA PHE A 19 -8.42 -4.15 7.37
C PHE A 19 -7.41 -3.11 6.86
N SER A 20 -7.62 -1.82 7.16
CA SER A 20 -6.65 -0.77 6.81
C SER A 20 -5.30 -0.96 7.51
N LEU A 21 -5.29 -1.36 8.78
CA LEU A 21 -4.05 -1.68 9.50
C LEU A 21 -3.35 -2.90 8.89
N HIS A 22 -4.12 -3.94 8.52
CA HIS A 22 -3.60 -5.13 7.85
C HIS A 22 -3.00 -4.80 6.47
N LEU A 23 -3.66 -3.94 5.70
CA LEU A 23 -3.15 -3.45 4.42
C LEU A 23 -1.84 -2.67 4.62
N LEU A 24 -1.79 -1.74 5.57
CA LEU A 24 -0.59 -0.97 5.86
C LEU A 24 0.59 -1.89 6.26
N ALA A 25 0.33 -2.85 7.14
CA ALA A 25 1.33 -3.85 7.54
C ALA A 25 1.81 -4.68 6.33
N THR A 26 0.90 -5.08 5.45
CA THR A 26 1.22 -5.83 4.23
C THR A 26 2.08 -5.03 3.27
N ILE A 27 1.80 -3.74 3.11
CA ILE A 27 2.59 -2.83 2.28
C ILE A 27 3.99 -2.64 2.89
N ALA A 28 4.08 -2.37 4.20
CA ALA A 28 5.36 -2.17 4.89
C ALA A 28 6.25 -3.42 4.84
N LEU A 29 5.68 -4.61 5.04
CA LEU A 29 6.40 -5.88 4.90
C LEU A 29 6.89 -6.12 3.47
N SER A 30 6.05 -5.81 2.48
CA SER A 30 6.40 -5.92 1.06
C SER A 30 7.56 -4.98 0.72
N PHE A 31 7.51 -3.73 1.20
CA PHE A 31 8.55 -2.74 1.01
C PHE A 31 9.89 -3.16 1.63
N LYS A 32 9.87 -3.62 2.89
CA LYS A 32 11.05 -4.17 3.57
C LYS A 32 11.66 -5.32 2.76
N GLN A 33 10.82 -6.21 2.25
CA GLN A 33 11.27 -7.37 1.50
C GLN A 33 11.97 -6.97 0.19
N ILE A 34 11.40 -6.02 -0.56
CA ILE A 34 12.01 -5.49 -1.79
C ILE A 34 13.40 -4.92 -1.50
N ILE A 35 13.54 -4.06 -0.48
CA ILE A 35 14.82 -3.46 -0.10
C ILE A 35 15.84 -4.53 0.29
N PHE A 36 15.45 -5.49 1.14
CA PHE A 36 16.34 -6.54 1.59
C PHE A 36 16.87 -7.39 0.42
N TYR A 37 15.99 -7.73 -0.52
CA TYR A 37 16.35 -8.55 -1.68
C TYR A 37 17.27 -7.78 -2.64
N LEU A 38 17.01 -6.49 -2.86
CA LEU A 38 17.87 -5.61 -3.68
C LEU A 38 19.25 -5.41 -3.06
N TYR A 39 19.31 -5.15 -1.76
CA TYR A 39 20.57 -4.99 -1.02
C TYR A 39 21.46 -6.23 -1.15
N PHE A 40 20.89 -7.42 -0.93
CA PHE A 40 21.62 -8.67 -1.06
C PHE A 40 22.13 -8.92 -2.49
N ASN A 41 21.32 -8.58 -3.50
CA ASN A 41 21.69 -8.66 -4.90
C ASN A 41 22.90 -7.79 -5.24
N ILE A 42 22.90 -6.56 -4.71
CA ILE A 42 23.94 -5.57 -4.95
C ILE A 42 25.25 -5.96 -4.24
N ILE A 43 25.21 -6.48 -3.02
CA ILE A 43 26.41 -7.01 -2.34
C ILE A 43 27.00 -8.19 -3.10
N GLN A 44 26.16 -9.14 -3.52
CA GLN A 44 26.62 -10.25 -4.35
C GLN A 44 27.23 -9.77 -5.67
N TRP A 45 26.68 -8.68 -6.25
CA TRP A 45 27.29 -8.04 -7.41
C TRP A 45 28.72 -7.59 -7.12
N GLN A 46 28.93 -6.89 -6.01
CA GLN A 46 30.22 -6.29 -5.65
C GLN A 46 31.28 -7.34 -5.32
N ASN A 47 30.92 -8.45 -4.66
CA ASN A 47 31.87 -9.51 -4.28
C ASN A 47 32.44 -10.32 -5.47
N GLY A 48 32.18 -9.90 -6.71
CA GLY A 48 32.72 -10.54 -7.91
C GLY A 48 32.07 -11.88 -8.26
N ILE A 49 31.04 -12.31 -7.51
CA ILE A 49 30.27 -13.54 -7.74
C ILE A 49 29.33 -13.38 -8.97
N SER A 50 29.49 -12.32 -9.74
CA SER A 50 28.38 -11.67 -10.43
C SER A 50 28.31 -11.82 -11.94
N LEU A 51 29.36 -12.32 -12.59
CA LEU A 51 29.39 -12.47 -14.05
C LEU A 51 28.92 -13.85 -14.54
N ASN A 52 28.88 -14.86 -13.67
CA ASN A 52 28.29 -16.18 -13.97
C ASN A 52 27.07 -16.45 -13.10
N ARG A 53 26.19 -15.45 -12.97
CA ARG A 53 24.93 -15.59 -12.26
C ARG A 53 24.00 -16.45 -13.10
N ASP A 54 23.60 -17.61 -12.58
CA ASP A 54 22.70 -18.52 -13.29
C ASP A 54 21.49 -17.76 -13.83
N ARG A 55 21.14 -17.98 -15.11
CA ARG A 55 19.92 -17.43 -15.73
C ARG A 55 18.69 -17.63 -14.84
N ILE A 56 18.67 -18.76 -14.14
CA ILE A 56 17.65 -19.15 -13.16
C ILE A 56 17.51 -18.10 -12.06
N TYR A 57 18.60 -17.67 -11.44
CA TYR A 57 18.57 -16.66 -10.37
C TYR A 57 18.04 -15.31 -10.86
N ASN A 58 18.46 -14.87 -12.05
CA ASN A 58 17.96 -13.62 -12.64
C ASN A 58 16.45 -13.70 -12.93
N ILE A 59 15.97 -14.83 -13.44
CA ILE A 59 14.53 -15.06 -13.66
C ILE A 59 13.77 -15.03 -12.33
N TYR A 60 14.29 -15.66 -11.27
CA TYR A 60 13.69 -15.59 -9.93
C TYR A 60 13.63 -14.16 -9.41
N PHE A 61 14.71 -13.39 -9.54
CA PHE A 61 14.78 -11.99 -9.11
C PHE A 61 13.74 -11.12 -9.82
N ILE A 62 13.65 -11.21 -11.15
CA ILE A 62 12.67 -10.45 -11.94
C ILE A 62 11.26 -10.87 -11.56
N SER A 63 11.00 -12.19 -11.45
CA SER A 63 9.69 -12.72 -11.05
C SER A 63 9.27 -12.23 -9.67
N PHE A 64 10.21 -12.17 -8.73
CA PHE A 64 10.00 -11.67 -7.38
C PHE A 64 9.59 -10.19 -7.37
N LEU A 65 10.32 -9.35 -8.09
CA LEU A 65 9.99 -7.93 -8.21
C LEU A 65 8.59 -7.75 -8.81
N ILE A 66 8.31 -8.41 -9.93
CA ILE A 66 7.00 -8.35 -10.61
C ILE A 66 5.88 -8.77 -9.64
N TYR A 67 6.06 -9.86 -8.89
CA TYR A 67 5.07 -10.33 -7.91
C TYR A 67 4.73 -9.24 -6.87
N TYR A 68 5.74 -8.60 -6.27
CA TYR A 68 5.49 -7.56 -5.27
C TYR A 68 4.89 -6.29 -5.87
N PHE A 69 5.28 -5.90 -7.09
CA PHE A 69 4.66 -4.77 -7.78
C PHE A 69 3.19 -5.03 -8.09
N ILE A 70 2.85 -6.20 -8.65
CA ILE A 70 1.46 -6.59 -8.91
C ILE A 70 0.66 -6.59 -7.60
N LYS A 71 1.21 -7.13 -6.52
CA LYS A 71 0.55 -7.13 -5.20
C LYS A 71 0.24 -5.72 -4.72
N LEU A 72 1.19 -4.78 -4.82
CA LEU A 72 0.98 -3.39 -4.42
C LEU A 72 -0.07 -2.70 -5.30
N ILE A 73 -0.03 -2.91 -6.62
CA ILE A 73 -1.01 -2.38 -7.57
C ILE A 73 -2.42 -2.88 -7.22
N LEU A 74 -2.58 -4.19 -6.96
CA LEU A 74 -3.86 -4.78 -6.59
C LEU A 74 -4.41 -4.19 -5.28
N ILE A 75 -3.55 -3.97 -4.28
CA ILE A 75 -3.94 -3.34 -3.02
C ILE A 75 -4.43 -1.91 -3.26
N VAL A 76 -3.66 -1.09 -3.97
CA VAL A 76 -4.02 0.31 -4.27
C VAL A 76 -5.29 0.36 -5.10
N TRP A 77 -5.42 -0.50 -6.11
CA TRP A 77 -6.60 -0.57 -6.95
C TRP A 77 -7.87 -0.95 -6.17
N ALA A 78 -7.78 -1.94 -5.27
CA ALA A 78 -8.88 -2.31 -4.39
C ALA A 78 -9.27 -1.17 -3.45
N CYS A 79 -8.29 -0.43 -2.90
CA CYS A 79 -8.53 0.72 -2.04
C CYS A 79 -9.22 1.86 -2.79
N GLU A 80 -8.73 2.21 -3.99
CA GLU A 80 -9.30 3.30 -4.80
C GLU A 80 -10.71 2.95 -5.30
N THR A 81 -10.92 1.70 -5.72
CA THR A 81 -12.25 1.22 -6.12
C THR A 81 -13.22 1.25 -4.95
N GLY A 82 -12.80 0.79 -3.76
CA GLY A 82 -13.61 0.85 -2.56
C GLY A 82 -13.99 2.28 -2.17
N LYS A 83 -13.04 3.22 -2.26
CA LYS A 83 -13.28 4.64 -2.04
C LYS A 83 -14.30 5.21 -3.04
N ASN A 84 -14.14 4.92 -4.34
CA ASN A 84 -15.06 5.40 -5.37
C ASN A 84 -16.48 4.86 -5.20
N GLU A 85 -16.65 3.55 -4.96
CA GLU A 85 -17.97 2.96 -4.74
C GLU A 85 -18.64 3.48 -3.47
N ALA A 86 -17.85 3.70 -2.40
CA ALA A 86 -18.39 4.26 -1.17
C ALA A 86 -18.80 5.74 -1.34
N THR A 87 -18.09 6.53 -2.16
CA THR A 87 -18.53 7.90 -2.52
C THR A 87 -19.82 7.90 -3.36
N LYS A 88 -19.94 6.99 -4.35
CA LYS A 88 -21.18 6.86 -5.16
C LYS A 88 -22.38 6.48 -4.30
N THR A 89 -22.18 5.53 -3.38
CA THR A 89 -23.24 5.11 -2.45
C THR A 89 -23.69 6.27 -1.58
N GLY A 90 -22.75 7.10 -1.09
CA GLY A 90 -23.06 8.34 -0.37
C GLY A 90 -23.92 9.31 -1.19
N THR A 91 -23.60 9.53 -2.47
CA THR A 91 -24.40 10.41 -3.35
C THR A 91 -25.80 9.87 -3.60
N THR A 92 -25.94 8.57 -3.88
CA THR A 92 -27.25 7.95 -4.12
C THR A 92 -28.15 7.99 -2.89
N ILE A 93 -27.59 7.77 -1.70
CA ILE A 93 -28.32 7.90 -0.44
C ILE A 93 -28.85 9.33 -0.28
N HIS A 94 -28.04 10.33 -0.62
CA HIS A 94 -28.43 11.74 -0.50
C HIS A 94 -29.57 12.12 -1.47
N ASP A 95 -29.55 11.57 -2.68
CA ASP A 95 -30.61 11.76 -3.69
C ASP A 95 -31.94 11.08 -3.26
N VAL A 96 -31.84 9.88 -2.69
CA VAL A 96 -33.00 9.13 -2.15
C VAL A 96 -33.58 9.83 -0.93
N LEU A 97 -32.73 10.36 -0.03
CA LEU A 97 -33.15 11.16 1.13
C LEU A 97 -33.94 12.41 0.76
N ASN A 98 -33.62 13.03 -0.38
CA ASN A 98 -34.33 14.21 -0.89
C ASN A 98 -35.70 13.90 -1.51
N SER A 99 -35.93 12.65 -1.92
CA SER A 99 -37.17 12.25 -2.63
C SER A 99 -38.15 11.46 -1.76
N ILE A 100 -37.72 10.92 -0.61
CA ILE A 100 -38.57 10.16 0.30
C ILE A 100 -39.36 11.06 1.26
N SER A 101 -40.68 10.83 1.32
CA SER A 101 -41.60 11.44 2.27
C SER A 101 -41.85 10.60 3.53
N ASP A 102 -41.55 9.30 3.49
CA ASP A 102 -41.73 8.40 4.63
C ASP A 102 -40.68 8.66 5.71
N VAL A 103 -41.13 9.09 6.89
CA VAL A 103 -40.29 9.50 8.02
C VAL A 103 -39.46 8.33 8.58
N GLN A 104 -39.98 7.11 8.57
CA GLN A 104 -39.29 5.94 9.10
C GLN A 104 -38.13 5.53 8.19
N VAL A 105 -38.38 5.49 6.88
CA VAL A 105 -37.36 5.18 5.88
C VAL A 105 -36.30 6.28 5.81
N LYS A 106 -36.72 7.54 5.97
CA LYS A 106 -35.82 8.70 6.02
C LYS A 106 -34.87 8.66 7.23
N ASP A 107 -35.36 8.27 8.40
CA ASP A 107 -34.54 8.15 9.61
C ASP A 107 -33.50 7.03 9.50
N GLU A 108 -33.85 5.88 8.91
CA GLU A 108 -32.90 4.79 8.66
C GLU A 108 -31.83 5.15 7.63
N LEU A 109 -32.22 5.80 6.52
CA LEU A 109 -31.28 6.29 5.50
C LEU A 109 -30.35 7.38 6.05
N ASN A 110 -30.83 8.26 6.93
CA ASN A 110 -29.98 9.25 7.61
C ASN A 110 -28.96 8.57 8.52
N LEU A 111 -29.36 7.54 9.26
CA LEU A 111 -28.44 6.74 10.08
C LEU A 111 -27.38 6.05 9.22
N PHE A 112 -27.77 5.44 8.10
CA PHE A 112 -26.84 4.80 7.18
C PHE A 112 -25.91 5.80 6.46
N SER A 113 -26.44 6.96 6.06
CA SER A 113 -25.66 8.09 5.52
C SER A 113 -24.61 8.56 6.52
N LEU A 114 -25.01 8.75 7.78
CA LEU A 114 -24.12 9.15 8.85
C LEU A 114 -23.03 8.10 9.09
N GLN A 115 -23.37 6.81 9.04
CA GLN A 115 -22.39 5.71 9.17
C GLN A 115 -21.37 5.69 8.03
N ILE A 116 -21.80 5.94 6.79
CA ILE A 116 -20.89 6.06 5.63
C ILE A 116 -20.04 7.34 5.71
N LEU A 117 -20.58 8.43 6.26
CA LEU A 117 -19.83 9.67 6.44
C LEU A 117 -18.80 9.56 7.57
N HIS A 118 -19.13 8.85 8.66
CA HIS A 118 -18.27 8.68 9.83
C HIS A 118 -17.21 7.59 9.63
N CYS A 119 -17.51 6.55 8.85
CA CYS A 119 -16.50 5.69 8.24
C CYS A 119 -15.86 6.47 7.09
N ASN A 120 -14.89 7.32 7.40
CA ASN A 120 -14.11 8.02 6.39
C ASN A 120 -13.67 7.01 5.31
N ASN A 121 -14.24 7.09 4.11
CA ASN A 121 -14.06 6.11 3.02
C ASN A 121 -12.64 6.11 2.44
N THR A 122 -11.76 6.93 3.00
CA THR A 122 -10.33 6.80 2.85
C THR A 122 -9.84 5.71 3.79
N PHE A 123 -9.36 4.60 3.23
CA PHE A 123 -8.60 3.59 3.98
C PHE A 123 -7.36 4.28 4.57
N SER A 124 -7.52 4.75 5.81
CA SER A 124 -6.53 5.52 6.54
C SER A 124 -6.17 4.76 7.80
N ALA A 125 -4.94 4.28 7.86
CA ALA A 125 -4.42 3.61 9.05
C ALA A 125 -3.52 4.59 9.78
N LYS A 126 -3.89 4.98 11.02
CA LYS A 126 -3.11 5.90 11.87
C LYS A 126 -2.66 7.21 11.17
N GLY A 127 -3.50 7.77 10.29
CA GLY A 127 -3.21 9.03 9.59
C GLY A 127 -2.44 8.90 8.27
N LEU A 128 -2.10 7.68 7.85
CA LEU A 128 -1.54 7.40 6.52
C LEU A 128 -2.67 6.98 5.56
N THR A 129 -2.91 7.79 4.53
CA THR A 129 -3.82 7.44 3.44
C THR A 129 -3.17 6.39 2.55
N ILE A 130 -3.84 5.25 2.37
CA ILE A 130 -3.42 4.23 1.40
C ILE A 130 -3.99 4.64 0.04
N ASP A 131 -3.20 5.41 -0.70
CA ASP A 131 -3.56 5.94 -2.02
C ASP A 131 -2.42 5.76 -3.05
N ALA A 132 -2.67 6.17 -4.29
CA ALA A 132 -1.66 6.14 -5.35
C ALA A 132 -0.42 6.98 -5.00
N THR A 133 -0.56 8.05 -4.20
CA THR A 133 0.55 8.89 -3.73
C THR A 133 1.49 8.07 -2.86
N LEU A 134 0.96 7.28 -1.91
CA LEU A 134 1.75 6.40 -1.06
C LEU A 134 2.62 5.44 -1.90
N LEU A 135 2.05 4.88 -2.97
CA LEU A 135 2.79 4.02 -3.91
C LEU A 135 3.93 4.79 -4.59
N THR A 136 3.67 6.00 -5.08
CA THR A 136 4.69 6.86 -5.70
C THR A 136 5.80 7.23 -4.72
N THR A 137 5.45 7.55 -3.47
CA THR A 137 6.42 7.85 -2.41
C THR A 137 7.27 6.62 -2.07
N MET A 138 6.70 5.42 -2.09
CA MET A 138 7.46 4.19 -1.89
C MET A 138 8.44 3.93 -3.03
N VAL A 139 7.99 4.01 -4.28
CA VAL A 139 8.86 3.78 -5.45
C VAL A 139 10.01 4.78 -5.50
N SER A 140 9.74 6.05 -5.22
CA SER A 140 10.79 7.09 -5.14
C SER A 140 11.75 6.85 -3.98
N SER A 141 11.26 6.43 -2.82
CA SER A 141 12.10 6.07 -1.67
C SER A 141 13.00 4.86 -1.99
N VAL A 142 12.48 3.77 -2.56
CA VAL A 142 13.29 2.61 -2.98
C VAL A 142 14.37 3.06 -3.96
N SER A 143 14.02 3.86 -4.97
CA SER A 143 14.97 4.37 -5.96
C SER A 143 16.10 5.17 -5.30
N THR A 144 15.74 6.02 -4.34
CA THR A 144 16.70 6.83 -3.57
C THR A 144 17.64 5.97 -2.73
N TYR A 145 17.11 4.97 -2.00
CA TYR A 145 17.92 4.04 -1.22
C TYR A 145 18.88 3.23 -2.10
N ILE A 146 18.44 2.79 -3.29
CA ILE A 146 19.31 2.10 -4.26
C ILE A 146 20.43 3.02 -4.73
N LEU A 147 20.12 4.27 -5.10
CA LEU A 147 21.12 5.23 -5.59
C LEU A 147 22.20 5.50 -4.53
N ILE A 148 21.78 5.74 -3.29
CA ILE A 148 22.69 5.95 -2.16
C ILE A 148 23.59 4.72 -1.96
N LEU A 149 23.00 3.52 -1.98
CA LEU A 149 23.75 2.28 -1.82
C LEU A 149 24.78 2.11 -2.94
N ILE A 150 24.40 2.31 -4.20
CA ILE A 150 25.31 2.26 -5.35
C ILE A 150 26.45 3.28 -5.21
N GLN A 151 26.16 4.51 -4.78
CA GLN A 151 27.17 5.54 -4.55
C GLN A 151 28.21 5.09 -3.51
N PHE A 152 27.76 4.61 -2.34
CA PHE A 152 28.66 4.09 -1.32
C PHE A 152 29.53 2.95 -1.84
N LEU A 153 28.96 2.04 -2.62
CA LEU A 153 29.68 0.89 -3.17
C LEU A 153 30.76 1.28 -4.17
N ILE A 154 30.47 2.24 -5.05
CA ILE A 154 31.44 2.79 -6.01
C ILE A 154 32.61 3.45 -5.26
N ILE A 155 32.31 4.23 -4.23
CA ILE A 155 33.34 4.91 -3.41
C ILE A 155 34.25 3.89 -2.72
N THR A 156 33.68 2.88 -2.05
CA THR A 156 34.46 1.84 -1.35
C THR A 156 35.37 1.07 -2.32
N HIS A 157 34.86 0.68 -3.49
CA HIS A 157 35.66 -0.02 -4.49
C HIS A 157 36.82 0.84 -5.04
N SER A 158 36.60 2.15 -5.19
CA SER A 158 37.66 3.08 -5.61
C SER A 158 38.75 3.28 -4.55
N CYS A 159 38.43 3.17 -3.26
CA CYS A 159 39.43 3.23 -2.19
C CYS A 159 40.27 1.95 -2.14
N ASP A 160 39.66 0.78 -2.30
CA ASP A 160 40.35 -0.51 -2.31
C ASP A 160 41.34 -0.64 -3.48
N SER A 161 40.98 -0.13 -4.66
CA SER A 161 41.88 -0.12 -5.82
C SER A 161 43.08 0.80 -5.64
N LYS A 162 42.92 1.92 -4.92
CA LYS A 162 44.01 2.85 -4.59
C LYS A 162 44.99 2.27 -3.57
N THR A 163 44.50 1.55 -2.56
CA THR A 163 45.36 0.94 -1.53
C THR A 163 46.20 -0.22 -2.08
N LYS A 164 45.73 -0.93 -3.11
CA LYS A 164 46.49 -2.01 -3.78
C LYS A 164 47.54 -1.52 -4.79
N ALA A 165 47.54 -0.22 -5.14
CA ALA A 165 48.44 0.36 -6.13
C ALA A 165 49.66 1.10 -5.51
N ILE A 166 49.77 1.09 -4.18
CA ILE A 166 50.88 1.62 -3.39
C ILE A 166 51.68 0.43 -2.86
#